data_AF-A0A395WBC2-F1
#
_entry.id   AF-A0A395WBC2-F1
#
_cell.length_a   1.000
_cell.length_b   1.000
_cell.length_c   1.000
_cell.angle_alpha   90.00
_cell.angle_beta   90.00
_cell.angle_gamma   90.00
#
_symmetry.space_group_name_H-M   'P 1'
#
loop_
_entity.id
_entity.type
_entity.pdbx_description
1 polymer ?
#
loop_
_entity_poly.entity_id
_entity_poly.type
_entity_poly.pdbx_seq_one_letter_code
_entity_poly.pdbx_strand_id
1 'polypeptide(L)'
;MGIVANLDYSQYLRVSFDVYNERYEGAYPNLRYKANVRFKITGQFAIQAYNTVKFGGLTWSGYMNYGYYTQDTGWINIPGEINESMGCNRQRNFSFNCSISGWPNLSGTASVTTPLISAPEFDTSISDIDVESLVINGKLKSNPYNLYCLRVWSKDKNGFISNNLNGSLTVDGLTQKTQYEFHVEVWKADLSGSYVSQKILTATTLENYPEINIESVDFVITEVDSEYDNVTLTVHTSDDTHVKSCTWGTRGNYKVSEGTSTTYNNLPKNLEFDFEVTIEDTLGRTSKPFEFKFNTTFTYMEAWVFVGGAWKLGYSMALGRMNKPKLDSGISAYSSGVGNRDTYNLVRLSAYDGLEWHQAIPYKEE
;
A
#
# COMPACT_ATOMS: atom_id res chain seq x y z
N MET A 1 29.47 30.74 -13.58
CA MET A 1 30.84 31.20 -13.93
C MET A 1 31.35 32.06 -12.81
N GLY A 2 32.45 31.67 -12.19
CA GLY A 2 32.95 32.30 -10.98
C GLY A 2 34.44 32.03 -10.83
N ILE A 3 35.17 33.03 -10.36
CA ILE A 3 36.59 32.92 -10.06
C ILE A 3 36.80 31.76 -9.07
N VAL A 4 37.66 30.81 -9.43
CA VAL A 4 37.95 29.59 -8.64
C VAL A 4 39.21 29.72 -7.79
N ALA A 5 40.05 30.70 -8.08
CA ALA A 5 41.18 31.12 -7.25
C ALA A 5 41.55 32.58 -7.51
N ASN A 6 41.98 33.26 -6.45
CA ASN A 6 42.72 34.52 -6.53
C ASN A 6 44.05 34.33 -5.80
N LEU A 7 45.14 34.58 -6.51
CA LEU A 7 46.48 34.66 -5.95
C LEU A 7 46.87 36.12 -5.86
N ASP A 8 46.96 36.65 -4.65
CA ASP A 8 47.24 38.06 -4.39
C ASP A 8 48.73 38.26 -4.13
N TYR A 9 49.38 39.09 -4.94
CA TYR A 9 50.73 39.57 -4.65
C TYR A 9 50.68 40.77 -3.72
N SER A 10 49.72 41.67 -3.96
CA SER A 10 49.42 42.84 -3.13
C SER A 10 47.98 43.29 -3.36
N GLN A 11 47.53 44.33 -2.65
CA GLN A 11 46.21 44.93 -2.89
C GLN A 11 46.02 45.52 -4.31
N TYR A 12 47.12 45.66 -5.07
CA TYR A 12 47.12 46.23 -6.41
C TYR A 12 47.54 45.25 -7.50
N LEU A 13 47.75 43.96 -7.17
CA LEU A 13 48.14 42.94 -8.16
C LEU A 13 47.63 41.55 -7.76
N ARG A 14 46.82 40.97 -8.64
CA ARG A 14 46.14 39.70 -8.45
C ARG A 14 46.18 38.85 -9.72
N VAL A 15 46.34 37.55 -9.54
CA VAL A 15 46.17 36.54 -10.58
C VAL A 15 44.89 35.77 -10.28
N SER A 16 43.91 35.88 -11.17
CA SER A 16 42.63 35.19 -11.03
C SER A 16 42.57 34.01 -11.98
N PHE A 17 42.05 32.89 -11.49
CA PHE A 17 41.73 31.72 -12.31
C PHE A 17 40.21 31.55 -12.40
N ASP A 18 39.73 31.13 -13.56
CA ASP A 18 38.33 30.88 -13.84
C ASP A 18 38.18 29.57 -14.62
N VAL A 19 37.04 28.91 -14.42
CA VAL A 19 36.62 27.74 -15.19
C VAL A 19 35.43 28.11 -16.06
N TYR A 20 35.43 27.63 -17.30
CA TYR A 20 34.38 27.93 -18.27
C TYR A 20 34.11 26.72 -19.16
N ASN A 21 33.01 26.78 -19.92
CA ASN A 21 32.57 25.67 -20.77
C ASN A 21 32.43 24.36 -19.98
N GLU A 22 31.84 24.47 -18.79
CA GLU A 22 31.61 23.37 -17.88
C GLU A 22 30.57 22.41 -18.43
N ARG A 23 30.88 21.11 -18.40
CA ARG A 23 29.98 20.07 -18.89
C ARG A 23 30.21 18.74 -18.19
N TYR A 24 29.19 17.89 -18.28
CA TYR A 24 29.25 16.50 -17.89
C TYR A 24 29.33 15.61 -19.13
N GLU A 25 30.15 14.57 -19.09
CA GLU A 25 30.33 13.63 -20.19
C GLU A 25 30.25 12.19 -19.67
N GLY A 26 29.51 11.33 -20.39
CA GLY A 26 29.25 9.94 -20.00
C GLY A 26 28.11 9.80 -18.98
N ALA A 27 28.06 8.67 -18.30
CA ALA A 27 27.11 8.34 -17.23
C ALA A 27 27.81 7.45 -16.20
N TYR A 28 27.26 7.35 -14.98
CA TYR A 28 27.80 6.45 -13.95
C TYR A 28 27.93 5.01 -14.50
N PRO A 29 29.06 4.32 -14.28
CA PRO A 29 30.20 4.66 -13.40
C PRO A 29 31.28 5.59 -14.01
N ASN A 30 31.15 5.94 -15.29
CA ASN A 30 32.16 6.66 -16.07
C ASN A 30 31.88 8.16 -16.21
N LEU A 31 30.98 8.73 -15.39
CA LEU A 31 30.62 10.15 -15.46
C LEU A 31 31.83 11.03 -15.15
N ARG A 32 32.14 11.96 -16.05
CA ARG A 32 33.23 12.94 -15.92
C ARG A 32 32.69 14.36 -15.87
N TYR A 33 33.32 15.20 -15.05
CA TYR A 33 33.22 16.66 -15.12
C TYR A 33 34.38 17.20 -15.94
N LYS A 34 34.04 18.03 -16.93
CA LYS A 34 35.01 18.67 -17.82
C LYS A 34 34.79 20.17 -17.88
N ALA A 35 35.88 20.93 -17.86
CA ALA A 35 35.86 22.38 -17.97
C ALA A 35 37.19 22.90 -18.52
N ASN A 36 37.14 23.99 -19.28
CA ASN A 36 38.32 24.72 -19.70
C ASN A 36 38.77 25.67 -18.58
N VAL A 37 40.07 25.99 -18.56
CA VAL A 37 40.66 26.88 -17.57
C VAL A 37 41.28 28.09 -18.25
N ARG A 38 41.11 29.25 -17.63
CA ARG A 38 41.75 30.49 -18.06
C ARG A 38 42.22 31.28 -16.84
N PHE A 39 43.20 32.14 -17.05
CA PHE A 39 43.70 33.04 -16.03
C PHE A 39 43.79 34.47 -16.56
N LYS A 40 43.85 35.42 -15.65
CA LYS A 40 44.19 36.80 -15.97
C LYS A 40 44.96 37.44 -14.83
N ILE A 41 45.72 38.49 -15.16
CA ILE A 41 46.40 39.32 -14.18
C ILE A 41 45.70 40.68 -14.17
N THR A 42 45.24 41.10 -13.00
CA THR A 42 44.58 42.39 -12.78
C THR A 42 45.36 43.21 -11.76
N GLY A 43 45.46 44.53 -11.97
CA GLY A 43 46.20 45.39 -11.07
C GLY A 43 46.63 46.73 -11.63
N GLN A 44 47.78 47.22 -11.20
CA GLN A 44 48.55 48.25 -11.90
C GLN A 44 49.97 47.73 -12.08
N PHE A 45 50.31 47.29 -13.29
CA PHE A 45 51.58 46.61 -13.53
C PHE A 45 52.17 46.90 -14.90
N ALA A 46 53.43 46.48 -15.05
CA ALA A 46 54.13 46.33 -16.31
C ALA A 46 54.86 44.98 -16.26
N ILE A 47 54.85 44.23 -17.36
CA ILE A 47 55.52 42.93 -17.42
C ILE A 47 56.17 42.75 -18.79
N GLN A 48 57.42 42.30 -18.75
CA GLN A 48 58.17 41.89 -19.92
C GLN A 48 58.97 40.63 -19.55
N ALA A 49 58.28 39.49 -19.47
CA ALA A 49 58.83 38.26 -18.93
C ALA A 49 58.20 37.00 -19.52
N TYR A 50 58.99 35.92 -19.57
CA TYR A 50 58.47 34.59 -19.85
C TYR A 50 57.83 34.02 -18.59
N ASN A 51 56.58 33.56 -18.71
CA ASN A 51 55.82 33.00 -17.60
C ASN A 51 55.35 31.60 -17.92
N THR A 52 55.26 30.79 -16.88
CA THR A 52 54.59 29.49 -16.93
C THR A 52 53.48 29.47 -15.89
N VAL A 53 52.26 29.24 -16.33
CA VAL A 53 51.07 29.16 -15.50
C VAL A 53 50.60 27.72 -15.45
N LYS A 54 50.35 27.22 -14.23
CA LYS A 54 49.87 25.86 -14.01
C LYS A 54 48.54 25.87 -13.27
N PHE A 55 47.66 24.94 -13.63
CA PHE A 55 46.40 24.70 -12.94
C PHE A 55 46.03 23.21 -13.04
N GLY A 56 45.99 22.48 -11.93
CA GLY A 56 45.46 21.10 -11.92
C GLY A 56 46.11 20.16 -12.95
N GLY A 57 47.42 20.29 -13.19
CA GLY A 57 48.16 19.53 -14.20
C GLY A 57 48.18 20.15 -15.61
N LEU A 58 47.32 21.13 -15.89
CA LEU A 58 47.35 21.93 -17.12
C LEU A 58 48.47 22.96 -17.06
N THR A 59 49.07 23.29 -18.21
CA THR A 59 50.20 24.22 -18.30
C THR A 59 50.05 25.15 -19.50
N TRP A 60 50.24 26.44 -19.27
CA TRP A 60 50.46 27.45 -20.29
C TRP A 60 51.86 28.05 -20.10
N SER A 61 52.60 28.26 -21.18
CA SER A 61 53.89 28.93 -21.13
C SER A 61 53.98 29.94 -22.28
N GLY A 62 54.43 31.15 -21.98
CA GLY A 62 54.50 32.19 -22.98
C GLY A 62 55.18 33.46 -22.48
N TYR A 63 55.67 34.24 -23.45
CA TYR A 63 56.21 35.56 -23.18
C TYR A 63 55.07 36.58 -23.06
N MET A 64 55.04 37.29 -21.96
CA MET A 64 54.07 38.36 -21.69
C MET A 64 54.77 39.71 -21.84
N ASN A 65 54.17 40.60 -22.63
CA ASN A 65 54.64 41.95 -22.86
C ASN A 65 53.47 42.93 -22.71
N TYR A 66 53.33 43.50 -21.51
CA TYR A 66 52.32 44.51 -21.20
C TYR A 66 53.02 45.76 -20.65
N GLY A 67 52.69 46.92 -21.23
CA GLY A 67 53.31 48.20 -20.90
C GLY A 67 52.91 48.75 -19.53
N TYR A 68 53.48 49.91 -19.20
CA TYR A 68 53.19 50.61 -17.94
C TYR A 68 51.69 50.91 -17.77
N TYR A 69 51.23 50.78 -16.52
CA TYR A 69 49.84 51.01 -16.10
C TYR A 69 48.80 50.06 -16.69
N THR A 70 49.21 48.85 -17.11
CA THR A 70 48.26 47.81 -17.52
C THR A 70 47.37 47.42 -16.34
N GLN A 71 46.07 47.34 -16.59
CA GLN A 71 45.07 47.03 -15.56
C GLN A 71 44.53 45.60 -15.61
N ASP A 72 44.46 45.02 -16.80
CA ASP A 72 43.95 43.67 -17.03
C ASP A 72 44.64 43.09 -18.27
N THR A 73 45.14 41.85 -18.19
CA THR A 73 45.71 41.13 -19.34
C THR A 73 44.66 40.67 -20.35
N GLY A 74 43.39 40.73 -19.98
CA GLY A 74 42.35 39.88 -20.56
C GLY A 74 42.50 38.44 -20.07
N TRP A 75 41.51 37.61 -20.40
CA TRP A 75 41.56 36.18 -20.13
C TRP A 75 42.49 35.46 -21.11
N ILE A 76 43.43 34.69 -20.57
CA ILE A 76 44.35 33.84 -21.32
C ILE A 76 43.99 32.38 -21.04
N ASN A 77 43.72 31.61 -22.08
CA ASN A 77 43.34 30.21 -21.96
C ASN A 77 44.56 29.34 -21.64
N ILE A 78 44.39 28.42 -20.69
CA ILE A 78 45.35 27.36 -20.43
C ILE A 78 44.97 26.16 -21.31
N PRO A 79 45.84 25.67 -22.21
CA PRO A 79 45.52 24.55 -23.09
C PRO A 79 45.12 23.30 -22.31
N GLY A 80 44.05 22.64 -22.77
CA GLY A 80 43.49 21.44 -22.16
C GLY A 80 42.19 21.69 -21.40
N GLU A 81 41.76 20.66 -20.68
CA GLU A 81 40.55 20.68 -19.86
C GLU A 81 40.77 19.90 -18.57
N ILE A 82 40.11 20.35 -17.50
CA ILE A 82 39.87 19.53 -16.32
C ILE A 82 39.11 18.28 -16.76
N ASN A 83 39.44 17.12 -16.22
CA ASN A 83 38.77 15.86 -16.54
C ASN A 83 38.68 14.97 -15.29
N GLU A 84 37.76 15.31 -14.40
CA GLU A 84 37.62 14.66 -13.10
C GLU A 84 36.48 13.65 -13.07
N SER A 85 36.67 12.55 -12.35
CA SER A 85 35.61 11.56 -12.13
C SER A 85 34.55 12.12 -11.20
N MET A 86 33.27 12.00 -11.55
CA MET A 86 32.16 12.36 -10.66
C MET A 86 31.76 11.21 -9.72
N GLY A 87 32.07 9.96 -10.08
CA GLY A 87 31.53 8.79 -9.38
C GLY A 87 30.00 8.85 -9.31
N CYS A 88 29.41 8.35 -8.22
CA CYS A 88 27.96 8.38 -7.98
C CYS A 88 27.51 9.65 -7.22
N ASN A 89 27.85 10.84 -7.73
CA ASN A 89 27.55 12.11 -7.08
C ASN A 89 26.90 13.13 -8.02
N ARG A 90 25.94 13.91 -7.48
CA ARG A 90 25.27 15.02 -8.19
C ARG A 90 26.10 16.30 -8.25
N GLN A 91 27.06 16.44 -7.33
CA GLN A 91 27.95 17.58 -7.23
C GLN A 91 29.22 17.15 -6.51
N ARG A 92 30.37 17.71 -6.92
CA ARG A 92 31.65 17.50 -6.24
C ARG A 92 32.38 18.83 -6.08
N ASN A 93 33.25 18.88 -5.07
CA ASN A 93 34.26 19.90 -4.93
C ASN A 93 35.63 19.28 -5.23
N PHE A 94 36.40 19.95 -6.07
CA PHE A 94 37.77 19.59 -6.42
C PHE A 94 38.72 20.70 -6.01
N SER A 95 39.87 20.33 -5.46
CA SER A 95 40.94 21.28 -5.15
C SER A 95 42.13 21.02 -6.04
N PHE A 96 42.64 22.07 -6.69
CA PHE A 96 43.76 22.01 -7.62
C PHE A 96 44.85 22.98 -7.20
N ASN A 97 46.10 22.56 -7.32
CA ASN A 97 47.20 23.51 -7.23
C ASN A 97 47.17 24.44 -8.45
N CYS A 98 47.31 25.74 -8.21
CA CYS A 98 47.45 26.75 -9.25
C CYS A 98 48.65 27.66 -8.97
N SER A 99 49.34 28.11 -10.02
CA SER A 99 50.52 28.96 -9.89
C SER A 99 50.85 29.71 -11.16
N ILE A 100 51.62 30.78 -11.02
CA ILE A 100 52.37 31.45 -12.08
C ILE A 100 53.82 31.53 -11.63
N SER A 101 54.72 30.89 -12.38
CA SER A 101 56.17 30.97 -12.18
C SER A 101 56.78 31.94 -13.19
N GLY A 102 57.70 32.79 -12.72
CA GLY A 102 58.20 33.95 -13.45
C GLY A 102 57.87 35.22 -12.67
N TRP A 103 57.03 36.08 -13.22
CA TRP A 103 56.48 37.25 -12.55
C TRP A 103 54.94 37.13 -12.47
N PRO A 104 54.29 37.41 -11.33
CA PRO A 104 54.85 37.86 -10.05
C PRO A 104 55.32 36.71 -9.12
N ASN A 105 55.41 35.47 -9.62
CA ASN A 105 55.79 34.28 -8.85
C ASN A 105 54.84 33.97 -7.67
N LEU A 106 53.64 33.47 -7.98
CA LEU A 106 52.62 33.14 -6.99
C LEU A 106 52.17 31.69 -7.12
N SER A 107 51.75 31.11 -6.01
CA SER A 107 51.14 29.78 -5.93
C SER A 107 50.01 29.75 -4.93
N GLY A 108 49.03 28.89 -5.15
CA GLY A 108 47.95 28.63 -4.21
C GLY A 108 47.08 27.47 -4.65
N THR A 109 45.85 27.46 -4.14
CA THR A 109 44.87 26.40 -4.39
C THR A 109 43.62 27.00 -4.98
N ALA A 110 43.13 26.38 -6.06
CA ALA A 110 41.83 26.64 -6.63
C ALA A 110 40.81 25.62 -6.17
N SER A 111 39.61 26.07 -5.87
CA SER A 111 38.48 25.22 -5.48
C SER A 111 37.38 25.33 -6.52
N VAL A 112 37.05 24.19 -7.15
CA VAL A 112 36.04 24.09 -8.19
C VAL A 112 34.89 23.25 -7.66
N THR A 113 33.72 23.86 -7.53
CA THR A 113 32.47 23.15 -7.23
C THR A 113 31.71 22.95 -8.52
N THR A 114 31.40 21.70 -8.88
CA THR A 114 30.72 21.41 -10.15
C THR A 114 29.27 21.91 -10.14
N PRO A 115 28.66 22.17 -11.31
CA PRO A 115 27.24 22.55 -11.39
C PRO A 115 26.33 21.44 -10.83
N LEU A 116 25.34 21.77 -9.99
CA LEU A 116 24.50 20.74 -9.39
C LEU A 116 23.67 20.00 -10.46
N ILE A 117 23.83 18.68 -10.55
CA ILE A 117 22.97 17.81 -11.37
C ILE A 117 21.58 17.73 -10.69
N SER A 118 20.49 17.78 -11.46
CA SER A 118 19.12 17.67 -10.93
C SER A 118 18.89 16.37 -10.15
N ALA A 119 17.97 16.41 -9.19
CA ALA A 119 17.56 15.22 -8.45
C ALA A 119 16.76 14.27 -9.36
N PRO A 120 16.77 12.95 -9.11
CA PRO A 120 15.91 12.03 -9.82
C PRO A 120 14.44 12.21 -9.39
N GLU A 121 13.53 11.91 -10.32
CA GLU A 121 12.11 11.79 -10.06
C GLU A 121 11.66 10.36 -10.31
N PHE A 122 10.62 9.90 -9.60
CA PHE A 122 10.15 8.52 -9.71
C PHE A 122 8.66 8.38 -9.46
N ASP A 123 8.09 7.38 -10.11
CA ASP A 123 6.75 6.89 -9.87
C ASP A 123 6.79 5.52 -9.23
N THR A 124 5.78 5.24 -8.41
CA THR A 124 5.61 3.98 -7.74
C THR A 124 4.15 3.76 -7.38
N SER A 125 3.70 2.50 -7.38
CA SER A 125 2.33 2.11 -7.05
C SER A 125 2.29 0.63 -6.62
N ILE A 126 1.17 0.24 -6.02
CA ILE A 126 0.81 -1.17 -5.83
C ILE A 126 -0.28 -1.54 -6.83
N SER A 127 -0.19 -2.72 -7.42
CA SER A 127 -1.22 -3.34 -8.26
C SER A 127 -1.38 -4.81 -7.91
N ASP A 128 -2.35 -5.46 -8.57
CA ASP A 128 -2.53 -6.92 -8.57
C ASP A 128 -2.51 -7.51 -7.16
N ILE A 129 -3.25 -6.87 -6.24
CA ILE A 129 -3.39 -7.31 -4.87
C ILE A 129 -4.23 -8.59 -4.87
N ASP A 130 -3.64 -9.66 -4.34
CA ASP A 130 -4.25 -10.96 -4.19
C ASP A 130 -4.29 -11.36 -2.71
N VAL A 131 -4.71 -12.59 -2.44
CA VAL A 131 -4.86 -13.17 -1.10
C VAL A 131 -3.51 -13.30 -0.38
N GLU A 132 -2.46 -13.70 -1.11
CA GLU A 132 -1.13 -13.96 -0.53
C GLU A 132 -0.01 -13.20 -1.26
N SER A 133 -0.36 -12.33 -2.20
CA SER A 133 0.61 -11.59 -3.00
C SER A 133 0.13 -10.21 -3.40
N LEU A 134 1.07 -9.40 -3.88
CA LEU A 134 0.81 -8.12 -4.53
C LEU A 134 2.00 -7.76 -5.43
N VAL A 135 1.82 -6.78 -6.31
CA VAL A 135 2.88 -6.27 -7.17
C VAL A 135 3.21 -4.82 -6.81
N ILE A 136 4.50 -4.56 -6.54
CA ILE A 136 5.04 -3.23 -6.36
C ILE A 136 5.65 -2.78 -7.68
N ASN A 137 5.12 -1.70 -8.25
CA ASN A 137 5.63 -1.11 -9.46
C ASN A 137 6.46 0.12 -9.13
N GLY A 138 7.58 0.33 -9.81
CA GLY A 138 8.38 1.53 -9.64
C GLY A 138 9.36 1.76 -10.77
N LYS A 139 9.51 3.03 -11.16
CA LYS A 139 10.44 3.44 -12.21
C LYS A 139 10.92 4.87 -11.99
N LEU A 140 12.20 5.11 -12.24
CA LEU A 140 12.76 6.45 -12.32
C LEU A 140 12.23 7.14 -13.59
N LYS A 141 11.48 8.23 -13.42
CA LYS A 141 11.05 9.13 -14.50
C LYS A 141 12.25 9.87 -15.08
N SER A 142 13.10 10.37 -14.20
CA SER A 142 14.36 11.00 -14.56
C SER A 142 15.48 10.36 -13.74
N ASN A 143 16.57 10.02 -14.43
CA ASN A 143 17.79 9.52 -13.79
C ASN A 143 19.00 10.15 -14.48
N PRO A 144 19.27 11.45 -14.23
CA PRO A 144 20.38 12.14 -14.87
C PRO A 144 21.69 11.36 -14.68
N TYR A 145 22.31 10.99 -15.80
CA TYR A 145 23.59 10.28 -15.83
C TYR A 145 23.60 8.94 -15.07
N ASN A 146 22.44 8.28 -14.89
CA ASN A 146 22.29 6.98 -14.21
C ASN A 146 22.86 6.93 -12.78
N LEU A 147 22.73 8.04 -12.04
CA LEU A 147 23.27 8.17 -10.68
C LEU A 147 22.44 7.47 -9.60
N TYR A 148 21.25 6.99 -9.94
CA TYR A 148 20.29 6.47 -8.96
C TYR A 148 19.66 5.14 -9.36
N CYS A 149 19.19 4.42 -8.35
CA CYS A 149 18.34 3.23 -8.44
C CYS A 149 17.18 3.34 -7.45
N LEU A 150 16.16 2.51 -7.62
CA LEU A 150 15.08 2.36 -6.64
C LEU A 150 15.30 1.09 -5.82
N ARG A 151 15.09 1.18 -4.52
CA ARG A 151 15.08 0.06 -3.59
C ARG A 151 13.71 -0.05 -2.96
N VAL A 152 13.33 -1.26 -2.56
CA VAL A 152 12.08 -1.53 -1.86
C VAL A 152 12.41 -2.15 -0.52
N TRP A 153 12.02 -1.48 0.54
CA TRP A 153 12.10 -1.97 1.91
C TRP A 153 10.71 -2.38 2.39
N SER A 154 10.63 -3.53 3.06
CA SER A 154 9.40 -4.07 3.62
C SER A 154 9.43 -3.91 5.14
N LYS A 155 8.36 -3.33 5.69
CA LYS A 155 8.20 -3.18 7.14
C LYS A 155 8.04 -4.49 7.86
N ASP A 156 7.28 -5.40 7.29
CA ASP A 156 7.04 -6.74 7.82
C ASP A 156 8.33 -7.56 7.91
N LYS A 157 9.12 -7.56 6.83
CA LYS A 157 10.41 -8.28 6.79
C LYS A 157 11.57 -7.52 7.46
N ASN A 158 11.35 -6.28 7.87
CA ASN A 158 12.37 -5.36 8.39
C ASN A 158 13.63 -5.32 7.50
N GLY A 159 13.46 -5.26 6.18
CA GLY A 159 14.56 -5.44 5.25
C GLY A 159 14.26 -5.07 3.80
N PHE A 160 15.33 -4.88 3.01
CA PHE A 160 15.21 -4.65 1.57
C PHE A 160 14.85 -5.94 0.84
N ILE A 161 13.74 -5.90 0.11
CA ILE A 161 13.26 -7.00 -0.74
C ILE A 161 13.64 -6.81 -2.21
N SER A 162 14.07 -5.59 -2.59
CA SER A 162 14.71 -5.31 -3.87
C SER A 162 15.71 -4.17 -3.75
N ASN A 163 16.85 -4.30 -4.42
CA ASN A 163 17.89 -3.27 -4.50
C ASN A 163 17.91 -2.52 -5.84
N ASN A 164 17.07 -2.93 -6.80
CA ASN A 164 17.00 -2.31 -8.11
C ASN A 164 15.62 -2.54 -8.74
N LEU A 165 14.61 -1.80 -8.26
CA LEU A 165 13.28 -1.80 -8.84
C LEU A 165 13.25 -0.98 -10.14
N ASN A 166 12.98 -1.64 -11.26
CA ASN A 166 12.79 -1.00 -12.55
C ASN A 166 11.71 -1.75 -13.33
N GLY A 167 10.45 -1.36 -13.12
CA GLY A 167 9.28 -2.10 -13.57
C GLY A 167 8.50 -2.61 -12.38
N SER A 168 8.33 -3.93 -12.26
CA SER A 168 7.52 -4.58 -11.23
C SER A 168 8.34 -5.53 -10.36
N LEU A 169 7.87 -5.69 -9.12
CA LEU A 169 8.35 -6.67 -8.14
C LEU A 169 7.12 -7.35 -7.53
N THR A 170 6.96 -8.64 -7.78
CA THR A 170 5.97 -9.47 -7.07
C THR A 170 6.46 -9.77 -5.66
N VAL A 171 5.58 -9.59 -4.68
CA VAL A 171 5.80 -9.94 -3.28
C VAL A 171 4.81 -11.03 -2.92
N ASP A 172 5.32 -12.24 -2.71
CA ASP A 172 4.52 -13.43 -2.37
C ASP A 172 4.70 -13.86 -0.91
N GLY A 173 3.85 -14.80 -0.47
CA GLY A 173 3.89 -15.40 0.86
C GLY A 173 3.37 -14.46 1.94
N LEU A 174 2.43 -13.58 1.57
CA LEU A 174 1.76 -12.66 2.48
C LEU A 174 0.59 -13.37 3.16
N THR A 175 0.27 -12.95 4.38
CA THR A 175 -0.92 -13.38 5.11
C THR A 175 -2.13 -12.65 4.53
N GLN A 176 -3.23 -13.38 4.33
CA GLN A 176 -4.50 -12.80 3.87
C GLN A 176 -5.08 -11.77 4.85
N LYS A 177 -5.94 -10.87 4.34
CA LYS A 177 -6.60 -9.80 5.12
C LYS A 177 -5.64 -8.99 6.00
N THR A 178 -4.38 -8.85 5.59
CA THR A 178 -3.33 -8.21 6.40
C THR A 178 -2.81 -6.98 5.69
N GLN A 179 -2.67 -5.87 6.43
CA GLN A 179 -2.12 -4.62 5.89
C GLN A 179 -0.58 -4.67 5.90
N TYR A 180 0.01 -4.37 4.76
CA TYR A 180 1.45 -4.26 4.56
C TYR A 180 1.87 -2.83 4.23
N GLU A 181 3.10 -2.49 4.59
CA GLU A 181 3.74 -1.20 4.32
C GLU A 181 5.09 -1.44 3.64
N PHE A 182 5.29 -0.80 2.49
CA PHE A 182 6.51 -0.85 1.70
C PHE A 182 7.05 0.55 1.45
N HIS A 183 8.36 0.71 1.59
CA HIS A 183 9.04 1.97 1.31
C HIS A 183 9.80 1.84 0.00
N VAL A 184 9.39 2.62 -1.00
CA VAL A 184 10.13 2.71 -2.27
C VAL A 184 11.05 3.92 -2.19
N GLU A 185 12.34 3.64 -2.15
CA GLU A 185 13.40 4.58 -1.82
C GLU A 185 14.32 4.80 -3.01
N VAL A 186 14.66 6.05 -3.26
CA VAL A 186 15.66 6.41 -4.26
C VAL A 186 17.03 6.42 -3.60
N TRP A 187 17.93 5.57 -4.09
CA TRP A 187 19.31 5.44 -3.60
C TRP A 187 20.31 5.74 -4.69
N LYS A 188 21.52 6.15 -4.30
CA LYS A 188 22.64 6.19 -5.24
C LYS A 188 22.81 4.81 -5.89
N ALA A 189 23.17 4.78 -7.17
CA ALA A 189 23.35 3.54 -7.92
C ALA A 189 24.45 2.63 -7.35
N ASP A 190 25.41 3.19 -6.61
CA ASP A 190 26.45 2.45 -5.87
C ASP A 190 26.01 1.98 -4.47
N LEU A 191 24.74 2.23 -4.09
CA LEU A 191 24.14 1.90 -2.81
C LEU A 191 24.81 2.55 -1.59
N SER A 192 25.66 3.56 -1.80
CA SER A 192 26.33 4.28 -0.72
C SER A 192 25.41 5.32 -0.05
N GLY A 193 25.66 5.59 1.23
CA GLY A 193 25.00 6.66 1.98
C GLY A 193 23.59 6.29 2.44
N SER A 194 22.63 7.19 2.19
CA SER A 194 21.22 7.06 2.57
C SER A 194 20.32 7.32 1.36
N TYR A 195 19.03 7.00 1.49
CA TYR A 195 18.04 7.38 0.49
C TYR A 195 17.98 8.92 0.35
N VAL A 196 17.70 9.38 -0.88
CA VAL A 196 17.51 10.81 -1.18
C VAL A 196 16.04 11.21 -1.22
N SER A 197 15.14 10.25 -1.45
CA SER A 197 13.70 10.44 -1.46
C SER A 197 13.02 9.09 -1.22
N GLN A 198 11.79 9.12 -0.70
CA GLN A 198 11.00 7.94 -0.35
C GLN A 198 9.52 8.19 -0.64
N LYS A 199 8.82 7.14 -1.05
CA LYS A 199 7.36 7.06 -1.06
C LYS A 199 6.93 5.79 -0.30
N ILE A 200 5.99 5.96 0.62
CA ILE A 200 5.42 4.87 1.40
C ILE A 200 4.17 4.37 0.68
N LEU A 201 4.07 3.07 0.49
CA LEU A 201 2.95 2.38 -0.10
C LEU A 201 2.32 1.46 0.94
N THR A 202 0.99 1.47 1.02
CA THR A 202 0.22 0.57 1.88
C THR A 202 -0.80 -0.19 1.06
N ALA A 203 -1.00 -1.46 1.39
CA ALA A 203 -2.02 -2.31 0.78
C ALA A 203 -2.46 -3.37 1.78
N THR A 204 -3.73 -3.78 1.70
CA THR A 204 -4.28 -4.90 2.46
C THR A 204 -4.52 -6.04 1.49
N THR A 205 -3.94 -7.22 1.74
CA THR A 205 -4.19 -8.42 0.95
C THR A 205 -5.67 -8.80 0.97
N LEU A 206 -6.11 -9.47 -0.08
CA LEU A 206 -7.48 -9.97 -0.13
C LEU A 206 -7.69 -11.06 0.92
N GLU A 207 -8.95 -11.32 1.23
CA GLU A 207 -9.36 -12.43 2.07
C GLU A 207 -9.86 -13.57 1.19
N ASN A 208 -9.59 -14.82 1.59
CA ASN A 208 -10.17 -15.99 0.98
C ASN A 208 -10.62 -16.98 2.05
N TYR A 209 -11.79 -17.57 1.84
CA TYR A 209 -12.31 -18.64 2.67
C TYR A 209 -13.10 -19.62 1.80
N PRO A 210 -13.24 -20.89 2.23
CA PRO A 210 -14.04 -21.88 1.53
C PRO A 210 -15.46 -21.38 1.21
N GLU A 211 -16.08 -21.95 0.19
CA GLU A 211 -17.48 -21.65 -0.12
C GLU A 211 -18.37 -21.98 1.10
N ILE A 212 -19.21 -21.02 1.49
CA ILE A 212 -20.10 -21.18 2.64
C ILE A 212 -21.23 -22.14 2.26
N ASN A 213 -21.39 -23.20 3.05
CA ASN A 213 -22.51 -24.12 2.94
C ASN A 213 -23.53 -23.83 4.03
N ILE A 214 -24.81 -23.95 3.67
CA ILE A 214 -25.92 -23.89 4.63
C ILE A 214 -26.01 -25.26 5.31
N GLU A 215 -25.89 -25.28 6.63
CA GLU A 215 -25.91 -26.51 7.43
C GLU A 215 -27.29 -26.79 8.04
N SER A 216 -27.99 -25.74 8.44
CA SER A 216 -29.32 -25.84 9.05
C SER A 216 -30.08 -24.52 9.01
N VAL A 217 -31.40 -24.62 9.19
CA VAL A 217 -32.28 -23.47 9.45
C VAL A 217 -33.03 -23.74 10.75
N ASP A 218 -33.02 -22.76 11.65
CA ASP A 218 -33.74 -22.75 12.90
C ASP A 218 -35.01 -21.90 12.78
N PHE A 219 -36.03 -22.28 13.54
CA PHE A 219 -37.35 -21.65 13.52
C PHE A 219 -37.77 -21.29 14.94
N VAL A 220 -38.28 -20.07 15.11
CA VAL A 220 -38.93 -19.61 16.33
C VAL A 220 -40.29 -19.06 15.97
N ILE A 221 -41.35 -19.68 16.51
CA ILE A 221 -42.73 -19.24 16.31
C ILE A 221 -43.22 -18.51 17.56
N THR A 222 -43.82 -17.35 17.34
CA THR A 222 -44.46 -16.56 18.40
C THR A 222 -45.92 -16.32 18.02
N GLU A 223 -46.84 -16.80 18.86
CA GLU A 223 -48.28 -16.58 18.64
C GLU A 223 -48.60 -15.08 18.66
N VAL A 224 -49.42 -14.64 17.70
CA VAL A 224 -49.96 -13.27 17.68
C VAL A 224 -51.38 -13.26 18.25
N ASP A 225 -52.27 -14.06 17.67
CA ASP A 225 -53.67 -14.25 18.05
C ASP A 225 -54.22 -15.59 17.51
N SER A 226 -55.55 -15.80 17.51
CA SER A 226 -56.18 -17.03 17.03
C SER A 226 -56.02 -17.30 15.53
N GLU A 227 -55.65 -16.30 14.73
CA GLU A 227 -55.56 -16.39 13.27
C GLU A 227 -54.12 -16.33 12.76
N TYR A 228 -53.20 -15.69 13.49
CA TYR A 228 -51.86 -15.38 13.02
C TYR A 228 -50.73 -15.78 13.98
N ASP A 229 -49.59 -16.14 13.38
CA ASP A 229 -48.30 -16.42 14.04
C ASP A 229 -47.18 -15.55 13.43
N ASN A 230 -46.14 -15.24 14.21
CA ASN A 230 -44.87 -14.70 13.70
C ASN A 230 -43.85 -15.83 13.64
N VAL A 231 -43.00 -15.85 12.60
CA VAL A 231 -41.95 -16.85 12.42
C VAL A 231 -40.62 -16.15 12.21
N THR A 232 -39.67 -16.39 13.10
CA THR A 232 -38.27 -16.00 12.92
C THR A 232 -37.47 -17.19 12.42
N LEU A 233 -36.76 -16.97 11.32
CA LEU A 233 -35.90 -17.93 10.65
C LEU A 233 -34.46 -17.51 10.87
N THR A 234 -33.59 -18.45 11.24
CA THR A 234 -32.15 -18.22 11.39
C THR A 234 -31.41 -19.31 10.63
N VAL A 235 -30.55 -18.94 9.70
CA VAL A 235 -29.68 -19.91 9.00
C VAL A 235 -28.39 -20.08 9.78
N HIS A 236 -27.91 -21.31 9.91
CA HIS A 236 -26.55 -21.61 10.39
C HIS A 236 -25.75 -22.18 9.24
N THR A 237 -24.52 -21.72 9.12
CA THR A 237 -23.64 -22.03 8.02
C THR A 237 -22.32 -22.58 8.51
N SER A 238 -21.52 -23.10 7.58
CA SER A 238 -20.14 -23.49 7.88
C SER A 238 -19.26 -22.31 8.34
N ASP A 239 -19.67 -21.05 8.11
CA ASP A 239 -18.98 -19.85 8.58
C ASP A 239 -19.88 -18.61 8.66
N ASP A 240 -20.57 -18.46 9.79
CA ASP A 240 -21.50 -17.35 10.00
C ASP A 240 -20.81 -15.97 10.02
N THR A 241 -19.50 -15.91 10.30
CA THR A 241 -18.78 -14.63 10.42
C THR A 241 -18.60 -13.92 9.09
N HIS A 242 -18.69 -14.67 7.99
CA HIS A 242 -18.55 -14.17 6.64
C HIS A 242 -19.88 -14.06 5.89
N VAL A 243 -21.01 -14.25 6.57
CA VAL A 243 -22.35 -14.03 6.01
C VAL A 243 -22.64 -12.53 5.95
N LYS A 244 -22.84 -12.00 4.75
CA LYS A 244 -23.21 -10.60 4.53
C LYS A 244 -24.73 -10.44 4.56
N SER A 245 -25.45 -11.28 3.82
CA SER A 245 -26.92 -11.26 3.79
C SER A 245 -27.50 -12.61 3.42
N CYS A 246 -28.77 -12.80 3.79
CA CYS A 246 -29.57 -13.94 3.40
C CYS A 246 -30.76 -13.48 2.54
N THR A 247 -31.05 -14.20 1.48
CA THR A 247 -32.23 -14.01 0.65
C THR A 247 -33.19 -15.15 0.91
N TRP A 248 -34.37 -14.83 1.43
CA TRP A 248 -35.39 -15.77 1.86
C TRP A 248 -36.62 -15.63 0.97
N GLY A 249 -37.23 -16.72 0.54
CA GLY A 249 -38.51 -16.59 -0.16
C GLY A 249 -38.93 -17.81 -0.94
N THR A 250 -39.93 -17.61 -1.79
CA THR A 250 -40.45 -18.67 -2.66
C THR A 250 -41.19 -18.09 -3.85
N ARG A 251 -41.13 -18.78 -4.99
CA ARG A 251 -41.92 -18.50 -6.20
C ARG A 251 -41.91 -17.03 -6.64
N GLY A 252 -40.77 -16.35 -6.54
CA GLY A 252 -40.59 -14.97 -6.99
C GLY A 252 -40.83 -13.88 -5.93
N ASN A 253 -41.25 -14.25 -4.71
CA ASN A 253 -41.35 -13.31 -3.59
C ASN A 253 -40.18 -13.55 -2.63
N TYR A 254 -39.14 -12.72 -2.77
CA TYR A 254 -37.92 -12.80 -1.98
C TYR A 254 -37.73 -11.58 -1.08
N LYS A 255 -37.20 -11.84 0.10
CA LYS A 255 -36.85 -10.87 1.12
C LYS A 255 -35.37 -11.02 1.45
N VAL A 256 -34.61 -9.94 1.29
CA VAL A 256 -33.21 -9.89 1.72
C VAL A 256 -33.15 -9.39 3.16
N SER A 257 -32.35 -10.04 4.00
CA SER A 257 -32.02 -9.61 5.35
C SER A 257 -30.51 -9.56 5.52
N GLU A 258 -29.99 -8.54 6.20
CA GLU A 258 -28.59 -8.51 6.62
C GLU A 258 -28.34 -9.57 7.72
N GLY A 259 -27.17 -10.20 7.68
CA GLY A 259 -26.83 -11.30 8.60
C GLY A 259 -27.62 -12.58 8.34
N THR A 260 -27.79 -13.40 9.38
CA THR A 260 -28.26 -14.79 9.27
C THR A 260 -29.73 -14.99 9.64
N SER A 261 -30.49 -13.95 9.99
CA SER A 261 -31.88 -14.13 10.45
C SER A 261 -32.87 -13.15 9.84
N THR A 262 -34.13 -13.58 9.80
CA THR A 262 -35.26 -12.76 9.34
C THR A 262 -36.54 -13.14 10.06
N THR A 263 -37.44 -12.18 10.26
CA THR A 263 -38.78 -12.43 10.81
C THR A 263 -39.87 -12.16 9.78
N TYR A 264 -40.79 -13.11 9.65
CA TYR A 264 -42.05 -12.99 8.95
C TYR A 264 -43.16 -12.77 9.96
N ASN A 265 -43.91 -11.67 9.80
CA ASN A 265 -44.95 -11.29 10.75
C ASN A 265 -46.34 -11.61 10.20
N ASN A 266 -47.25 -11.97 11.11
CA ASN A 266 -48.67 -12.23 10.84
C ASN A 266 -48.89 -13.27 9.72
N LEU A 267 -48.16 -14.38 9.76
CA LEU A 267 -48.43 -15.52 8.89
C LEU A 267 -49.71 -16.22 9.36
N PRO A 268 -50.70 -16.50 8.48
CA PRO A 268 -51.93 -17.17 8.89
C PRO A 268 -51.67 -18.58 9.40
N LYS A 269 -52.41 -19.02 10.42
CA LYS A 269 -52.33 -20.38 10.98
C LYS A 269 -52.86 -21.45 10.02
N ASN A 270 -52.39 -22.68 10.22
CA ASN A 270 -52.70 -23.90 9.47
C ASN A 270 -52.34 -23.83 7.98
N LEU A 271 -51.27 -23.11 7.62
CA LEU A 271 -50.77 -23.04 6.25
C LEU A 271 -49.38 -23.65 6.15
N GLU A 272 -49.15 -24.41 5.09
CA GLU A 272 -47.82 -24.89 4.70
C GLU A 272 -47.15 -23.84 3.81
N PHE A 273 -45.87 -23.60 4.08
CA PHE A 273 -45.02 -22.69 3.33
C PHE A 273 -43.82 -23.44 2.75
N ASP A 274 -43.62 -23.32 1.44
CA ASP A 274 -42.40 -23.70 0.74
C ASP A 274 -41.43 -22.52 0.79
N PHE A 275 -40.20 -22.70 1.27
CA PHE A 275 -39.19 -21.65 1.34
C PHE A 275 -37.86 -22.13 0.78
N GLU A 276 -37.10 -21.20 0.22
CA GLU A 276 -35.67 -21.36 -0.02
C GLU A 276 -34.91 -20.21 0.64
N VAL A 277 -33.67 -20.50 1.03
CA VAL A 277 -32.71 -19.51 1.47
C VAL A 277 -31.40 -19.66 0.69
N THR A 278 -30.87 -18.54 0.22
CA THR A 278 -29.50 -18.42 -0.28
C THR A 278 -28.76 -17.36 0.52
N ILE A 279 -27.44 -17.48 0.57
CA ILE A 279 -26.58 -16.58 1.33
C ILE A 279 -25.64 -15.87 0.37
N GLU A 280 -25.44 -14.57 0.55
CA GLU A 280 -24.33 -13.82 -0.04
C GLU A 280 -23.24 -13.65 1.03
N ASP A 281 -22.02 -14.06 0.70
CA ASP A 281 -20.86 -13.91 1.59
C ASP A 281 -20.16 -12.54 1.41
N THR A 282 -19.19 -12.23 2.26
CA THR A 282 -18.41 -10.98 2.17
C THR A 282 -17.54 -10.87 0.91
N LEU A 283 -17.33 -11.96 0.16
CA LEU A 283 -16.66 -11.98 -1.14
C LEU A 283 -17.65 -11.82 -2.31
N GLY A 284 -18.96 -11.72 -2.04
CA GLY A 284 -20.01 -11.55 -3.04
C GLY A 284 -20.40 -12.84 -3.77
N ARG A 285 -20.06 -14.01 -3.21
CA ARG A 285 -20.46 -15.32 -3.73
C ARG A 285 -21.83 -15.70 -3.15
N THR A 286 -22.65 -16.36 -3.95
CA THR A 286 -23.96 -16.86 -3.53
C THR A 286 -23.89 -18.36 -3.27
N SER A 287 -24.38 -18.82 -2.11
CA SER A 287 -24.48 -20.24 -1.79
C SER A 287 -25.46 -20.96 -2.71
N LYS A 288 -25.40 -22.30 -2.72
CA LYS A 288 -26.52 -23.11 -3.23
C LYS A 288 -27.80 -22.82 -2.42
N PRO A 289 -28.98 -22.88 -3.06
CA PRO A 289 -30.25 -22.72 -2.35
C PRO A 289 -30.47 -23.88 -1.38
N PHE A 290 -30.95 -23.56 -0.19
CA PHE A 290 -31.42 -24.52 0.79
C PHE A 290 -32.95 -24.45 0.88
N GLU A 291 -33.59 -25.50 0.38
CA GLU A 291 -35.06 -25.59 0.31
C GLU A 291 -35.62 -26.32 1.53
N PHE A 292 -36.60 -25.71 2.18
CA PHE A 292 -37.30 -26.25 3.34
C PHE A 292 -38.80 -25.92 3.30
N LYS A 293 -39.59 -26.71 4.00
CA LYS A 293 -41.02 -26.45 4.24
C LYS A 293 -41.30 -26.40 5.72
N PHE A 294 -42.28 -25.60 6.10
CA PHE A 294 -42.83 -25.59 7.46
C PHE A 294 -44.32 -25.25 7.42
N ASN A 295 -45.06 -25.64 8.44
CA ASN A 295 -46.44 -25.20 8.65
C ASN A 295 -46.57 -24.24 9.85
N THR A 296 -47.52 -23.31 9.76
CA THR A 296 -47.84 -22.37 10.83
C THR A 296 -48.91 -22.94 11.74
N THR A 297 -48.54 -23.72 12.76
CA THR A 297 -49.52 -24.19 13.75
C THR A 297 -48.93 -24.15 15.14
N PHE A 298 -49.36 -23.16 15.93
CA PHE A 298 -48.99 -22.99 17.35
C PHE A 298 -49.04 -24.28 18.19
N THR A 299 -49.87 -25.26 17.82
CA THR A 299 -50.03 -26.55 18.53
C THR A 299 -49.23 -27.72 17.94
N TYR A 300 -48.72 -27.64 16.71
CA TYR A 300 -48.04 -28.74 16.02
C TYR A 300 -47.22 -28.20 14.84
N MET A 301 -45.91 -28.45 14.79
CA MET A 301 -45.10 -28.09 13.62
C MET A 301 -44.50 -29.33 12.96
N GLU A 302 -44.73 -29.46 11.66
CA GLU A 302 -43.98 -30.34 10.77
C GLU A 302 -43.08 -29.47 9.91
N ALA A 303 -41.83 -29.89 9.78
CA ALA A 303 -40.87 -29.27 8.91
C ALA A 303 -40.24 -30.32 8.02
N TRP A 304 -39.90 -29.94 6.79
CA TRP A 304 -39.30 -30.84 5.80
C TRP A 304 -38.11 -30.16 5.15
N VAL A 305 -37.10 -30.95 4.78
CA VAL A 305 -35.93 -30.48 4.03
C VAL A 305 -35.87 -31.24 2.70
N PHE A 306 -35.54 -30.56 1.62
CA PHE A 306 -35.37 -31.20 0.32
C PHE A 306 -33.95 -31.73 0.15
N VAL A 307 -33.78 -33.06 0.14
CA VAL A 307 -32.44 -33.68 0.04
C VAL A 307 -32.48 -34.88 -0.91
N GLY A 308 -31.59 -34.89 -1.90
CA GLY A 308 -31.44 -36.01 -2.83
C GLY A 308 -32.64 -36.22 -3.77
N GLY A 309 -33.33 -35.13 -4.14
CA GLY A 309 -34.48 -35.16 -5.06
C GLY A 309 -35.82 -35.55 -4.43
N ALA A 310 -35.89 -35.66 -3.10
CA ALA A 310 -37.13 -35.94 -2.38
C ALA A 310 -37.24 -35.10 -1.10
N TRP A 311 -38.48 -34.75 -0.73
CA TRP A 311 -38.79 -34.15 0.55
C TRP A 311 -38.65 -35.19 1.65
N LYS A 312 -37.85 -34.88 2.68
CA LYS A 312 -37.71 -35.71 3.87
C LYS A 312 -38.27 -34.97 5.07
N LEU A 313 -39.10 -35.66 5.86
CA LEU A 313 -39.65 -35.13 7.11
C LEU A 313 -38.49 -34.87 8.08
N GLY A 314 -38.34 -33.62 8.52
CA GLY A 314 -37.49 -33.24 9.63
C GLY A 314 -38.18 -33.51 10.97
N TYR A 315 -37.49 -33.30 12.09
CA TYR A 315 -38.07 -33.56 13.41
C TYR A 315 -39.31 -32.69 13.67
N SER A 316 -40.46 -33.31 13.93
CA SER A 316 -41.66 -32.67 14.47
C SER A 316 -41.54 -32.53 15.98
N MET A 317 -41.77 -31.34 16.54
CA MET A 317 -41.83 -31.16 17.99
C MET A 317 -43.22 -30.66 18.39
N ALA A 318 -43.88 -31.41 19.29
CA ALA A 318 -45.04 -30.93 20.01
C ALA A 318 -44.55 -30.02 21.15
N LEU A 319 -44.89 -28.74 21.12
CA LEU A 319 -44.47 -27.78 22.15
C LEU A 319 -45.24 -28.01 23.45
N GLY A 320 -44.52 -28.32 24.54
CA GLY A 320 -45.06 -28.35 25.88
C GLY A 320 -45.06 -26.95 26.52
N ARG A 321 -46.15 -26.59 27.21
CA ARG A 321 -46.28 -25.37 28.05
C ARG A 321 -45.11 -25.23 29.02
N MET A 322 -44.33 -24.16 28.93
CA MET A 322 -43.59 -23.67 30.10
C MET A 322 -44.60 -23.01 31.05
N ASN A 323 -44.97 -23.72 32.12
CA ASN A 323 -45.70 -23.11 33.22
C ASN A 323 -44.80 -22.04 33.87
N LYS A 324 -45.34 -20.84 34.06
CA LYS A 324 -44.69 -19.71 34.75
C LYS A 324 -43.93 -20.17 36.01
N PRO A 325 -42.78 -19.54 36.36
CA PRO A 325 -42.37 -19.53 37.75
C PRO A 325 -43.54 -18.92 38.55
N LYS A 326 -43.96 -19.57 39.64
CA LYS A 326 -44.93 -18.99 40.57
C LYS A 326 -44.42 -17.61 40.97
N LEU A 327 -45.02 -16.54 40.44
CA LEU A 327 -44.95 -15.25 41.10
C LEU A 327 -45.79 -15.39 42.37
N ASP A 328 -45.11 -15.37 43.51
CA ASP A 328 -45.77 -15.27 44.79
C ASP A 328 -46.70 -14.04 44.79
N SER A 329 -47.90 -14.30 45.27
CA SER A 329 -49.04 -13.40 45.29
C SER A 329 -48.72 -12.06 45.96
N GLY A 330 -48.85 -10.98 45.20
CA GLY A 330 -49.02 -9.64 45.77
C GLY A 330 -48.47 -8.54 44.89
N ILE A 331 -49.20 -8.17 43.84
CA ILE A 331 -49.39 -6.78 43.33
C ILE A 331 -50.46 -6.84 42.24
N SER A 332 -51.60 -6.22 42.51
CA SER A 332 -52.70 -6.05 41.57
C SER A 332 -52.52 -4.76 40.74
N ALA A 333 -52.80 -4.90 39.44
CA ALA A 333 -53.44 -3.93 38.55
C ALA A 333 -52.83 -2.52 38.43
N TYR A 334 -52.26 -2.20 37.27
CA TYR A 334 -52.87 -1.26 36.32
C TYR A 334 -52.43 -1.61 34.89
N SER A 335 -53.42 -1.88 34.05
CA SER A 335 -53.31 -2.34 32.68
C SER A 335 -53.17 -1.18 31.69
N SER A 336 -52.11 -1.18 30.88
CA SER A 336 -52.16 -0.62 29.53
C SER A 336 -51.64 -1.69 28.55
N GLY A 337 -52.57 -2.17 27.73
CA GLY A 337 -52.47 -3.22 26.70
C GLY A 337 -51.08 -3.56 26.16
N VAL A 338 -50.46 -4.58 26.76
CA VAL A 338 -49.53 -5.48 26.08
C VAL A 338 -49.86 -6.86 26.64
N GLY A 339 -50.58 -7.67 25.86
CA GLY A 339 -50.89 -9.04 26.24
C GLY A 339 -49.59 -9.79 26.52
N ASN A 340 -49.46 -10.29 27.74
CA ASN A 340 -48.58 -11.41 28.09
C ASN A 340 -48.68 -12.47 27.00
N ARG A 341 -47.64 -12.64 26.19
CA ARG A 341 -47.57 -13.70 25.17
C ARG A 341 -46.60 -14.77 25.65
N ASP A 342 -47.07 -16.01 25.62
CA ASP A 342 -46.28 -17.18 25.95
C ASP A 342 -45.18 -17.37 24.88
N THR A 343 -43.92 -17.47 25.31
CA THR A 343 -42.76 -17.69 24.43
C THR A 343 -42.40 -19.18 24.44
N TYR A 344 -42.22 -19.79 23.28
CA TYR A 344 -41.88 -21.21 23.13
C TYR A 344 -40.58 -21.40 22.34
N ASN A 345 -39.76 -22.40 22.73
CA ASN A 345 -38.36 -22.53 22.31
C ASN A 345 -38.12 -23.26 20.97
N LEU A 346 -37.02 -22.79 20.34
CA LEU A 346 -36.21 -23.25 19.19
C LEU A 346 -36.46 -24.68 18.64
N VAL A 347 -36.75 -24.78 17.34
CA VAL A 347 -36.63 -26.03 16.56
C VAL A 347 -35.43 -25.89 15.62
N ARG A 348 -34.40 -26.76 15.78
CA ARG A 348 -33.22 -26.83 14.92
C ARG A 348 -33.36 -27.97 13.92
N LEU A 349 -33.35 -27.66 12.62
CA LEU A 349 -33.39 -28.66 11.55
C LEU A 349 -31.99 -28.90 11.00
N SER A 350 -31.37 -30.02 11.39
CA SER A 350 -30.08 -30.47 10.84
C SER A 350 -30.23 -30.96 9.39
N ALA A 351 -29.30 -30.58 8.50
CA ALA A 351 -29.18 -31.17 7.16
C ALA A 351 -28.49 -32.55 7.18
N TYR A 352 -28.77 -33.36 6.16
CA TYR A 352 -28.14 -34.66 5.90
C TYR A 352 -26.90 -34.47 5.02
N ASP A 353 -25.72 -34.88 5.51
CA ASP A 353 -24.42 -34.65 4.85
C ASP A 353 -24.08 -35.65 3.72
N GLY A 354 -24.97 -36.62 3.47
CA GLY A 354 -24.77 -37.69 2.49
C GLY A 354 -24.29 -39.02 3.10
N LEU A 355 -23.98 -39.08 4.40
CA LEU A 355 -23.56 -40.30 5.10
C LEU A 355 -24.45 -40.59 6.31
N GLU A 356 -24.69 -39.64 7.22
CA GLU A 356 -25.51 -39.85 8.43
C GLU A 356 -26.34 -38.60 8.82
N TRP A 357 -27.38 -38.83 9.64
CA TRP A 357 -28.15 -37.75 10.26
C TRP A 357 -27.55 -37.44 11.63
N HIS A 358 -27.13 -36.19 11.88
CA HIS A 358 -26.72 -35.77 13.21
C HIS A 358 -27.95 -35.40 14.07
N GLN A 359 -28.13 -36.12 15.18
CA GLN A 359 -29.25 -35.96 16.10
C GLN A 359 -29.30 -34.55 16.71
N ALA A 360 -30.48 -33.93 16.69
CA ALA A 360 -30.76 -32.69 17.41
C ALA A 360 -30.57 -32.92 18.91
N ILE A 361 -29.52 -32.35 19.49
CA ILE A 361 -29.36 -32.29 20.94
C ILE A 361 -30.30 -31.17 21.42
N PRO A 362 -31.31 -31.47 22.27
CA PRO A 362 -32.11 -30.42 22.88
C PRO A 362 -31.19 -29.46 23.64
N TYR A 363 -31.41 -28.16 23.47
CA TYR A 363 -30.73 -27.14 24.27
C TYR A 363 -31.05 -27.43 25.75
N LYS A 364 -30.03 -27.84 26.51
CA LYS A 364 -30.11 -27.85 27.97
C LYS A 364 -29.95 -26.40 28.42
N GLU A 365 -30.92 -25.89 29.17
CA GLU A 365 -30.73 -24.67 29.97
C GLU A 365 -29.54 -24.90 30.93
N GLU A 366 -28.62 -23.93 30.99
CA GLU A 366 -27.75 -23.73 32.16
C GLU A 366 -28.47 -22.90 33.22
#